data_AF-A0A1V6F7V8-F1
#
_entry.id   AF-A0A1V6F7V8-F1
#
_cell.length_a   1.000
_cell.length_b   1.000
_cell.length_c   1.000
_cell.angle_alpha   90.00
_cell.angle_beta   90.00
_cell.angle_gamma   90.00
#
_symmetry.space_group_name_H-M   'P 1'
#
loop_
_entity.id
_entity.type
_entity.pdbx_description
1 polymer ?
#
loop_
_entity_poly.entity_id
_entity_poly.type
_entity_poly.pdbx_seq_one_letter_code
_entity_poly.pdbx_strand_id
1 'polypeptide(L)'
;MSPSLAPCGFDCTRCPVFTATQNDDSAALAKLAADCPSQPGKEGKSIRCGGCLGGGDLFHFCSVCAIRACALERNLQACAECADFPCPKGKQIWGGKPPDCENTL
;
A
#
# COMPACT_ATOMS: atom_id res chain seq x y z
N MET A 1 -9.13 -0.52 15.69
CA MET A 1 -8.32 0.37 14.83
C MET A 1 -8.62 0.06 13.38
N SER A 2 -8.75 1.08 12.53
CA SER A 2 -9.19 0.99 11.14
C SER A 2 -8.18 0.24 10.26
N PRO A 3 -8.60 -0.63 9.33
CA PRO A 3 -7.72 -1.31 8.35
C PRO A 3 -7.02 -0.34 7.38
N SER A 4 -7.33 0.95 7.51
CA SER A 4 -6.88 2.05 6.68
C SER A 4 -5.51 2.62 7.07
N LEU A 5 -4.91 2.23 8.19
CA LEU A 5 -3.57 2.69 8.53
C LEU A 5 -2.54 1.60 8.17
N ALA A 6 -1.57 1.95 7.33
CA ALA A 6 -0.46 1.06 7.02
C ALA A 6 0.49 0.97 8.21
N PRO A 7 1.22 -0.15 8.37
CA PRO A 7 2.18 -0.31 9.46
C PRO A 7 3.30 0.72 9.39
N CYS A 8 3.63 1.24 8.21
CA CYS A 8 4.59 2.33 8.05
C CYS A 8 4.11 3.70 8.57
N GLY A 9 2.84 3.83 8.99
CA GLY A 9 2.22 5.09 9.41
C GLY A 9 1.54 5.87 8.29
N PHE A 10 1.50 5.32 7.07
CA PHE A 10 0.79 5.92 5.95
C PHE A 10 -0.71 5.66 6.04
N ASP A 11 -1.51 6.69 5.74
CA ASP A 11 -2.96 6.58 5.74
C ASP A 11 -3.47 6.10 4.36
N CYS A 12 -3.91 4.84 4.30
CA CYS A 12 -4.49 4.25 3.10
C CYS A 12 -5.80 4.90 2.66
N THR A 13 -6.53 5.64 3.52
CA THR A 13 -7.72 6.41 3.07
C THR A 13 -7.35 7.54 2.12
N ARG A 14 -6.08 7.98 2.14
CA ARG A 14 -5.55 8.96 1.18
C ARG A 14 -5.10 8.33 -0.13
N CYS A 15 -5.09 7.00 -0.23
CA CYS A 15 -4.71 6.31 -1.45
C CYS A 15 -5.93 6.22 -2.40
N PRO A 16 -5.85 6.74 -3.63
CA PRO A 16 -6.96 6.71 -4.57
C PRO A 16 -7.35 5.27 -4.96
N VAL A 17 -6.38 4.35 -4.99
CA VAL A 17 -6.61 2.93 -5.29
C VAL A 17 -7.45 2.25 -4.20
N PHE A 18 -7.15 2.51 -2.93
CA PHE A 18 -7.90 1.97 -1.80
C PHE A 18 -9.33 2.53 -1.78
N THR A 19 -9.48 3.84 -1.94
CA THR A 19 -10.79 4.49 -1.97
C THR A 19 -11.64 4.03 -3.15
N ALA A 20 -11.05 3.91 -4.35
CA ALA A 20 -11.74 3.37 -5.53
C ALA A 20 -12.16 1.90 -5.33
N THR A 21 -11.33 1.11 -4.63
CA THR A 21 -11.67 -0.29 -4.30
C THR A 21 -12.82 -0.36 -3.29
N GLN A 22 -12.80 0.46 -2.24
CA GLN A 22 -13.88 0.50 -1.24
C GLN A 22 -15.20 1.00 -1.82
N ASN A 23 -15.15 1.89 -2.81
CA ASN A 23 -16.32 2.40 -3.52
C ASN A 23 -16.77 1.50 -4.70
N ASP A 24 -16.08 0.38 -4.95
CA ASP A 24 -16.26 -0.49 -6.12
C ASP A 24 -16.22 0.27 -7.47
N ASP A 25 -15.47 1.38 -7.52
CA ASP A 25 -15.39 2.27 -8.67
C ASP A 25 -14.43 1.71 -9.74
N SER A 26 -14.99 0.84 -10.57
CA SER A 26 -14.25 0.15 -11.64
C SER A 26 -13.66 1.11 -12.68
N ALA A 27 -14.28 2.29 -12.90
CA ALA A 27 -13.80 3.28 -13.85
C ALA A 27 -12.57 4.04 -13.31
N ALA A 28 -12.61 4.43 -12.03
CA ALA A 28 -11.46 5.02 -11.35
C ALA A 28 -10.28 4.02 -11.29
N LEU A 29 -10.55 2.74 -10.99
CA LEU A 29 -9.53 1.69 -10.99
C LEU A 29 -8.90 1.49 -12.37
N ALA A 30 -9.70 1.53 -13.44
CA ALA A 30 -9.18 1.43 -14.81
C ALA A 30 -8.30 2.64 -15.18
N LYS A 31 -8.70 3.84 -14.77
CA LYS A 31 -7.91 5.07 -15.00
C LYS A 31 -6.58 5.02 -14.25
N LEU A 32 -6.60 4.65 -12.97
CA LEU A 32 -5.40 4.48 -12.15
C LEU A 32 -4.48 3.38 -12.70
N ALA A 33 -5.03 2.29 -13.23
CA ALA A 33 -4.24 1.23 -13.87
C ALA A 33 -3.54 1.73 -15.14
N ALA A 34 -4.21 2.60 -15.91
CA ALA A 34 -3.61 3.24 -17.09
C ALA A 34 -2.54 4.28 -16.73
N ASP A 35 -2.75 5.03 -15.65
CA ASP A 35 -1.84 6.08 -15.17
C ASP A 35 -0.55 5.51 -14.53
N CYS A 36 -0.57 4.24 -14.11
CA CYS A 36 0.49 3.57 -13.37
C CYS A 36 1.13 2.41 -14.17
N PRO A 37 1.84 2.70 -15.29
CA PRO A 37 2.30 1.69 -16.25
C PRO A 37 3.40 0.75 -15.73
N SER A 38 4.02 1.09 -14.60
CA SER A 38 5.07 0.30 -13.93
C SER A 38 4.51 -0.87 -13.09
N GLN A 39 3.19 -1.04 -13.02
CA GLN A 39 2.56 -2.18 -12.35
C GLN A 39 2.60 -3.44 -13.27
N PRO A 40 3.24 -4.54 -12.86
CA PRO A 40 3.11 -5.81 -13.58
C PRO A 40 1.70 -6.39 -13.39
N GLY A 41 0.99 -6.63 -14.50
CA GLY A 41 -0.41 -7.08 -14.49
C GLY A 41 -1.32 -6.33 -15.48
N LYS A 42 -0.81 -6.03 -16.68
CA LYS A 42 -1.43 -5.18 -17.71
C LYS A 42 -2.70 -5.73 -18.36
N GLU A 43 -3.30 -6.78 -17.82
CA GLU A 43 -4.40 -7.50 -18.47
C GLU A 43 -5.64 -7.48 -17.57
N GLY A 44 -6.27 -6.30 -17.48
CA GLY A 44 -7.72 -6.18 -17.31
C GLY A 44 -8.36 -6.71 -16.02
N LYS A 45 -7.63 -7.13 -14.99
CA LYS A 45 -8.21 -7.56 -13.71
C LYS A 45 -7.64 -6.77 -12.54
N SER A 46 -8.23 -5.59 -12.40
CA SER A 46 -8.42 -4.86 -11.15
C SER A 46 -7.18 -4.65 -10.28
N ILE A 47 -6.61 -3.45 -10.33
CA ILE A 47 -5.68 -2.90 -9.31
C ILE A 47 -6.36 -2.71 -7.94
N ARG A 48 -7.17 -3.67 -7.49
CA ARG A 48 -7.90 -3.57 -6.22
C ARG A 48 -6.88 -3.57 -5.08
N CYS A 49 -7.15 -2.75 -4.08
CA CYS A 49 -6.36 -2.66 -2.87
C CYS A 49 -7.29 -2.73 -1.66
N GLY A 50 -7.27 -3.85 -0.93
CA GLY A 50 -8.00 -4.04 0.33
C GLY A 50 -7.38 -3.34 1.53
N GLY A 51 -6.26 -2.63 1.32
CA GLY A 51 -5.48 -1.96 2.36
C GLY A 51 -4.27 -2.79 2.79
N CYS A 52 -3.24 -2.11 3.29
CA CYS A 52 -1.96 -2.75 3.63
C CYS A 52 -2.10 -3.90 4.64
N LEU A 53 -3.04 -3.80 5.58
CA LEU A 53 -3.31 -4.81 6.61
C LEU A 53 -4.68 -5.51 6.43
N GLY A 54 -5.54 -5.02 5.54
CA GLY A 54 -6.91 -5.51 5.37
C GLY A 54 -7.05 -6.88 4.70
N GLY A 55 -5.96 -7.39 4.10
CA GLY A 55 -5.98 -8.63 3.32
C GLY A 55 -6.60 -8.44 1.92
N GLY A 56 -6.42 -9.44 1.05
CA GLY A 56 -6.91 -9.41 -0.33
C GLY A 56 -5.90 -8.85 -1.34
N ASP A 57 -6.40 -8.32 -2.45
CA ASP A 57 -5.58 -7.71 -3.49
C ASP A 57 -4.84 -6.49 -2.96
N LEU A 58 -3.61 -6.34 -3.43
CA LEU A 58 -2.71 -5.27 -3.04
C LEU A 58 -2.12 -4.64 -4.28
N PHE A 59 -1.95 -3.34 -4.18
CA PHE A 59 -1.11 -2.62 -5.10
C PHE A 59 0.32 -3.19 -5.10
N HIS A 60 0.95 -3.32 -6.28
CA HIS A 60 2.24 -4.03 -6.43
C HIS A 60 3.32 -3.48 -5.49
N PHE A 61 3.37 -2.16 -5.28
CA PHE A 61 4.31 -1.57 -4.34
C PHE A 61 4.10 -2.08 -2.90
N CYS A 62 2.85 -2.14 -2.46
CA CYS A 62 2.50 -2.62 -1.13
C CYS A 62 2.69 -4.14 -1.01
N SER A 63 2.58 -4.89 -2.11
CA SER A 63 2.83 -6.34 -2.11
C SER A 63 4.32 -6.68 -1.96
N VAL A 64 5.22 -5.88 -2.54
CA VAL A 64 6.69 -6.05 -2.39
C VAL A 64 7.28 -5.35 -1.16
N CYS A 65 6.45 -4.66 -0.37
CA CYS A 65 6.93 -3.88 0.77
C CYS A 65 7.41 -4.75 1.94
N ALA A 66 8.70 -4.69 2.25
CA ALA A 66 9.32 -5.44 3.34
C ALA A 66 8.80 -5.06 4.74
N ILE A 67 8.38 -3.81 4.95
CA ILE A 67 7.80 -3.35 6.22
C ILE A 67 6.46 -4.03 6.49
N ARG A 68 5.64 -4.19 5.44
CA ARG A 68 4.37 -4.91 5.54
C ARG A 68 4.59 -6.36 5.92
N ALA A 69 5.51 -7.05 5.22
CA ALA A 69 5.86 -8.44 5.56
C ALA A 69 6.30 -8.56 7.02
N CYS A 70 7.20 -7.70 7.47
CA CYS A 70 7.67 -7.66 8.86
C CYS A 70 6.52 -7.43 9.87
N ALA A 71 5.60 -6.50 9.58
CA ALA A 71 4.46 -6.24 10.44
C ALA A 71 3.48 -7.42 10.51
N LEU A 72 3.24 -8.11 9.38
CA LEU A 72 2.40 -9.31 9.33
C LEU A 72 3.03 -10.47 10.09
N GLU A 73 4.32 -10.73 9.91
CA GLU A 73 5.06 -11.77 10.63
C GLU A 73 5.04 -11.51 12.15
N ARG A 74 5.17 -10.25 12.55
CA ARG A 74 5.17 -9.84 13.96
C ARG A 74 3.78 -9.55 14.53
N ASN A 75 2.72 -9.70 13.74
CA ASN A 75 1.34 -9.32 14.11
C ASN A 75 1.22 -7.88 14.67
N LEU A 76 1.99 -6.94 14.12
CA LEU A 76 1.98 -5.54 14.49
C LEU A 76 0.99 -4.76 13.63
N GLN A 77 0.21 -3.88 14.27
CA GLN A 77 -0.70 -2.98 13.54
C GLN A 77 0.03 -1.72 13.08
N ALA A 78 0.98 -1.22 13.87
CA ALA A 78 1.86 -0.13 13.49
C ALA A 78 3.32 -0.43 13.83
N CYS A 79 4.25 0.00 12.97
CA CYS A 79 5.67 -0.03 13.28
C CYS A 79 6.01 0.79 14.53
N ALA A 80 5.19 1.78 14.89
CA ALA A 80 5.32 2.53 16.14
C ALA A 80 5.15 1.66 17.40
N GLU A 81 4.47 0.51 17.31
CA GLU A 81 4.32 -0.45 18.41
C GLU A 81 5.53 -1.39 18.52
N CYS A 82 6.44 -1.36 17.54
CA CYS A 82 7.63 -2.18 17.54
C CYS A 82 8.67 -1.61 18.52
N ALA A 83 9.16 -2.42 19.45
CA ALA A 83 10.23 -2.03 20.37
C ALA A 83 11.56 -1.67 19.66
N ASP A 84 11.75 -2.17 18.44
CA ASP A 84 12.92 -1.91 17.58
C ASP A 84 12.76 -0.66 16.70
N PHE A 85 11.66 0.09 16.87
CA PHE A 85 11.42 1.29 16.08
C PHE A 85 12.26 2.47 16.60
N PRO A 86 12.94 3.24 15.71
CA PRO A 86 12.98 3.13 14.25
C PRO A 86 14.01 2.10 13.74
N CYS A 87 13.56 1.15 12.91
CA CYS A 87 14.42 0.10 12.36
C CYS A 87 14.97 0.46 10.96
N PRO A 88 16.14 -0.10 10.55
CA PRO A 88 16.75 0.22 9.24
C PRO A 88 15.86 -0.16 8.06
N LYS A 89 15.02 -1.20 8.19
CA LYS A 89 14.05 -1.62 7.17
C LYS A 89 13.02 -0.53 6.86
N GLY A 90 12.56 0.18 7.89
CA GLY A 90 11.55 1.24 7.74
C GLY A 90 12.16 2.55 7.29
N LYS A 91 13.44 2.77 7.57
CA LYS A 91 14.18 3.97 7.18
C LYS A 91 14.17 4.22 5.67
N GLN A 92 14.15 3.17 4.84
CA GLN A 92 14.00 3.31 3.38
C GLN A 92 12.62 3.83 2.97
N ILE A 93 11.57 3.53 3.73
CA ILE A 93 10.20 3.98 3.46
C ILE A 93 9.94 5.37 4.05
N TRP A 94 10.46 5.65 5.25
CA TRP A 94 10.30 6.96 5.90
C TRP A 94 11.24 8.03 5.35
N GLY A 95 12.37 7.63 4.76
CA GLY A 95 13.33 8.52 4.10
C GLY A 95 13.09 8.71 2.61
N GLY A 96 12.18 7.95 2.00
CA GLY A 96 11.78 8.06 0.59
C GLY A 96 10.41 8.73 0.46
N LYS A 97 10.15 9.40 -0.68
CA LYS A 97 8.81 9.92 -1.00
C LYS A 97 7.83 8.73 -1.04
N PRO A 98 6.62 8.84 -0.47
CA PRO A 98 5.65 7.75 -0.57
C PRO A 98 5.41 7.40 -2.04
N PRO A 99 5.20 6.12 -2.35
CA PRO A 99 4.90 5.64 -3.69
C PRO A 99 3.54 6.20 -4.14
N ASP A 100 3.57 7.32 -4.85
CA ASP A 100 2.45 7.75 -5.66
C ASP A 100 2.64 7.27 -7.10
N CYS A 101 1.54 7.06 -7.82
CA CYS A 101 1.58 6.71 -9.24
C CYS A 101 2.35 7.74 -10.08
N GLU A 102 2.43 9.00 -9.64
CA GLU A 102 3.20 10.06 -10.29
C GLU A 102 4.73 9.94 -10.08
N ASN A 103 5.19 9.19 -9.07
CA ASN A 103 6.60 9.23 -8.64
C ASN A 103 7.25 7.84 -8.53
N THR A 104 7.01 7.00 -9.54
CA THR A 104 7.85 5.83 -9.82
C THR A 104 8.99 6.27 -10.74
N LEU A 105 10.02 6.91 -10.19
CA LEU A 105 11.32 7.15 -10.83
C LEU A 105 12.44 6.63 -9.93
#